data_AF-X1SGF6-F1
#
_entry.id   AF-X1SGF6-F1
#
_cell.length_a   1.000
_cell.length_b   1.000
_cell.length_c   1.000
_cell.angle_alpha   90.00
_cell.angle_beta   90.00
_cell.angle_gamma   90.00
#
_symmetry.space_group_name_H-M   'P 1'
#
loop_
_entity.id
_entity.type
_entity.pdbx_description
1 polymer ?
#
loop_
_entity_poly.entity_id
_entity_poly.type
_entity_poly.pdbx_seq_one_letter_code
_entity_poly.pdbx_strand_id
1 'polypeptide(L)' 'VNSSLSIKIGKKIFDELETQDIISSCPLCVFNYRYVNYKTQSEYKTKYITDYLLEALKKE' A
#
# COMPACT_ATOMS: atom_id res chain seq x y z
N VAL A 1 6.36 -14.70 12.16
CA VAL A 1 6.13 -13.24 12.06
C VAL A 1 4.84 -12.90 12.79
N ASN A 2 4.84 -11.91 13.69
CA ASN A 2 3.63 -11.49 14.43
C ASN A 2 2.74 -10.65 13.50
N SER A 3 1.75 -11.30 12.88
CA SER A 3 0.83 -10.67 11.92
C SER A 3 0.01 -9.55 12.55
N SER A 4 -0.36 -9.66 13.82
CA SER A 4 -1.11 -8.62 14.55
C SER A 4 -0.29 -7.33 14.68
N LEU A 5 1.00 -7.45 15.04
CA LEU A 5 1.88 -6.29 15.11
C LEU A 5 2.07 -5.64 13.73
N SER A 6 2.25 -6.45 12.69
CA SER A 6 2.38 -5.95 11.31
C SER A 6 1.13 -5.20 10.84
N ILE A 7 -0.07 -5.71 11.15
CA ILE A 7 -1.34 -5.04 10.83
C ILE A 7 -1.44 -3.71 11.58
N LYS A 8 -1.10 -3.68 12.88
CA LYS A 8 -1.14 -2.46 13.69
C LYS A 8 -0.20 -1.38 13.16
N ILE A 9 1.03 -1.74 12.78
CA ILE A 9 1.99 -0.81 12.19
C ILE A 9 1.48 -0.30 10.85
N GLY A 10 1.01 -1.19 9.97
CA GLY A 10 0.47 -0.81 8.67
C GLY A 10 -0.73 0.14 8.77
N LYS A 11 -1.65 -0.11 9.72
CA LYS A 11 -2.79 0.76 9.95
C LYS A 11 -2.38 2.14 10.44
N LYS A 12 -1.41 2.21 11.35
CA LYS A 12 -0.86 3.50 11.81
C LYS A 12 -0.26 4.31 10.65
N ILE A 13 0.49 3.65 9.76
CA ILE A 13 1.01 4.28 8.54
C ILE A 13 -0.14 4.83 7.71
N PHE A 14 -1.18 4.04 7.47
CA PHE A 14 -2.34 4.48 6.69
C PHE A 14 -2.97 5.74 7.30
N ASP A 15 -3.20 5.76 8.61
CA ASP A 15 -3.85 6.88 9.32
C ASP A 15 -3.02 8.18 9.28
N GLU A 16 -1.70 8.09 9.07
CA GLU A 16 -0.79 9.24 8.96
C GLU A 16 -0.61 9.75 7.51
N LEU A 17 -1.09 9.02 6.50
CA LEU A 17 -0.96 9.43 5.11
C LEU A 17 -2.00 10.48 4.72
N GLU A 18 -1.55 11.55 4.06
CA GLU A 18 -2.41 12.58 3.46
C GLU A 18 -3.02 12.15 2.11
N THR A 19 -2.61 11.00 1.58
CA THR A 19 -3.04 10.45 0.30
C THR A 19 -3.47 9.00 0.44
N GLN A 20 -4.42 8.58 -0.40
CA GLN A 20 -4.84 7.19 -0.50
C GLN A 20 -3.98 6.35 -1.44
N ASP A 21 -3.11 6.97 -2.25
CA ASP A 21 -2.21 6.26 -3.16
C ASP A 21 -0.90 5.87 -2.44
N ILE A 22 -0.63 4.57 -2.35
CA ILE A 22 0.59 4.00 -1.76
C ILE A 22 1.41 3.35 -2.86
N ILE A 23 2.60 3.89 -3.11
CA ILE A 23 3.52 3.40 -4.14
C ILE A 23 4.76 2.86 -3.45
N SER A 24 5.15 1.62 -3.79
CA SER A 24 6.37 1.03 -3.25
C SER A 24 7.16 0.30 -4.33
N SER A 25 8.49 0.39 -4.23
CA SER A 25 9.45 -0.41 -5.01
C SER A 25 9.75 -1.77 -4.36
N CYS A 26 9.16 -2.08 -3.21
CA CYS A 26 9.36 -3.36 -2.53
C CYS A 26 8.11 -4.26 -2.72
N PRO A 27 8.24 -5.42 -3.40
CA PRO A 27 7.12 -6.34 -3.60
C PRO A 27 6.49 -6.83 -2.28
N LEU A 28 7.32 -7.06 -1.25
CA LEU A 28 6.83 -7.48 0.07
C LEU A 28 6.04 -6.38 0.76
N CYS A 29 6.43 -5.11 0.59
CA CYS A 29 5.66 -3.98 1.13
C CYS A 29 4.31 -3.86 0.42
N VAL A 30 4.27 -3.97 -0.92
CA VAL A 30 3.02 -3.98 -1.68
C VAL A 30 2.07 -5.08 -1.18
N PHE A 31 2.59 -6.29 -0.99
CA PHE A 31 1.82 -7.40 -0.42
C PHE A 31 1.28 -7.06 0.99
N ASN A 32 2.14 -6.56 1.88
CA ASN A 32 1.75 -6.23 3.25
C ASN A 32 0.70 -5.11 3.29
N TYR A 33 0.83 -4.04 2.51
CA TYR A 33 -0.15 -2.97 2.47
C TYR A 33 -1.50 -3.47 1.95
N ARG A 34 -1.52 -4.31 0.90
CA ARG A 34 -2.75 -4.95 0.42
C ARG A 34 -3.38 -5.85 1.49
N TYR A 35 -2.57 -6.59 2.24
CA TYR A 35 -3.04 -7.44 3.33
C TYR A 35 -3.61 -6.62 4.50
N VAL A 36 -2.94 -5.54 4.90
CA VAL A 36 -3.44 -4.59 5.90
C VAL A 36 -4.77 -4.02 5.43
N ASN A 37 -4.84 -3.51 4.20
CA ASN A 37 -6.04 -2.93 3.60
C ASN A 37 -7.24 -3.90 3.69
N TYR A 38 -7.03 -5.18 3.34
CA TYR A 38 -8.03 -6.24 3.48
C TYR A 38 -8.43 -6.48 4.94
N LYS A 39 -7.48 -6.53 5.87
CA LYS A 39 -7.76 -6.81 7.29
C LYS A 39 -8.40 -5.65 8.03
N THR A 40 -8.12 -4.42 7.63
CA THR A 40 -8.66 -3.21 8.27
C THR A 40 -9.82 -2.59 7.50
N GLN A 41 -10.27 -3.24 6.40
CA GLN A 41 -11.33 -2.75 5.52
C GLN A 41 -11.09 -1.28 5.11
N SER A 42 -9.84 -0.97 4.76
CA SER A 42 -9.43 0.37 4.32
C SER A 42 -9.45 0.44 2.79
N GLU A 43 -9.40 1.66 2.25
CA GLU A 43 -9.59 1.91 0.80
C GLU A 43 -8.32 2.46 0.12
N TYR A 44 -7.13 2.14 0.65
CA TYR A 44 -5.87 2.62 0.06
C TYR A 44 -5.54 1.89 -1.23
N LYS A 45 -5.08 2.63 -2.24
CA LYS A 45 -4.66 2.13 -3.54
C LYS A 45 -3.18 1.81 -3.51
N THR A 46 -2.83 0.53 -3.41
CA THR A 46 -1.43 0.10 -3.37
C THR A 46 -0.94 -0.38 -4.73
N LYS A 47 0.11 0.28 -5.26
CA LYS A 47 0.76 -0.06 -6.53
C LYS A 47 2.24 -0.33 -6.38
N TYR A 48 2.75 -1.21 -7.22
CA TYR A 48 4.18 -1.32 -7.41
C TYR A 48 4.68 -0.18 -8.30
N ILE A 49 5.90 0.31 -8.05
CA ILE A 49 6.42 1.52 -8.69
C ILE A 49 6.40 1.46 -10.23
N THR A 50 6.68 0.30 -10.84
CA THR A 50 6.68 0.20 -12.31
C THR A 50 5.28 0.29 -12.90
N ASP A 51 4.26 -0.24 -12.22
CA ASP A 51 2.87 -0.14 -12.69
C ASP A 51 2.42 1.33 -12.70
N TYR A 52 2.79 2.07 -11.65
CA TYR A 52 2.48 3.49 -11.55
C TYR A 52 3.14 4.31 -12.67
N LEU A 53 4.42 4.07 -12.94
CA LEU A 53 5.14 4.78 -14.01
C LEU A 53 4.58 4.42 -15.40
N LEU A 54 4.27 3.14 -15.65
CA LEU A 54 3.68 2.71 -16.92
C LEU A 54 2.28 3.29 -17.13
N GLU A 55 1.48 3.44 -16.09
CA GLU A 55 0.19 4.13 -16.16
C GLU A 55 0.36 5.63 -16.49
N ALA A 56 1.36 6.29 -15.91
CA ALA A 56 1.64 7.70 -16.18
C ALA A 56 2.05 7.90 -17.66
N LEU A 57 2.93 7.04 -18.18
CA LEU A 57 3.39 7.09 -19.57
C LEU A 57 2.28 6.79 -20.60
N LYS A 58 1.23 6.05 -20.22
CA LYS A 58 0.09 5.73 -21.09
C LYS A 58 -0.97 6.84 -21.14
N LYS A 59 -0.89 7.83 -20.24
CA LYS A 59 -1.83 8.96 -20.16
C LYS A 59 -1.38 10.17 -20.98
N GLU A 60 -0.17 10.12 -21.55
CA GLU A 60 0.35 11.03 -22.58
C GLU A 60 0.02 10.50 -23.98
#